data_AF-A0A0F9LKX6-F1
#
_entry.id   AF-A0A0F9LKX6-F1
#
_cell.length_a   1.000
_cell.length_b   1.000
_cell.length_c   1.000
_cell.angle_alpha   90.00
_cell.angle_beta   90.00
_cell.angle_gamma   90.00
#
_symmetry.space_group_name_H-M   'P 1'
#
loop_
_entity.id
_entity.type
_entity.pdbx_description
1 polymer ?
#
loop_
_entity_poly.entity_id
_entity_poly.type
_entity_poly.pdbx_seq_one_letter_code
_entity_poly.pdbx_strand_id
1 'polypeptide(L)'
;MNIREKLEEIEKKTLSPKAFLSSQTKGRECSVALHPLRTEFQRDRDRIIHSKSFRRLKHKTQVFLAPFGDHYRTRLTHTLEVSQIARTIAKALRLNEDLTEAIALGHDLGHTPFGHAGEETLAKLLPDGFSHYDQSLRVVEKIEWEGKGLNLTYEVRDGIFKHSKGRGKILDDEALGFLIGPLLPCACYRRKEIVPGK
;
A
#
# COMPACT_ATOMS: atom_id res chain seq x y z
N MET A 1 -24.47 21.08 6.18
CA MET A 1 -23.11 20.61 5.84
C MET A 1 -22.53 19.87 7.04
N ASN A 2 -22.34 18.55 6.93
CA ASN A 2 -21.77 17.72 7.99
C ASN A 2 -20.23 17.77 8.01
N ILE A 3 -19.58 17.05 8.94
CA ILE A 3 -18.12 17.08 9.10
C ILE A 3 -17.42 16.42 7.89
N ARG A 4 -17.93 15.29 7.39
CA ARG A 4 -17.39 14.64 6.18
C ARG A 4 -17.36 15.59 4.99
N GLU A 5 -18.48 16.27 4.71
CA GLU A 5 -18.59 17.23 3.60
C GLU A 5 -17.57 18.36 3.75
N LYS A 6 -17.29 18.83 4.97
CA LYS A 6 -16.26 19.85 5.22
C LYS A 6 -14.86 19.32 4.89
N LEU A 7 -14.56 18.06 5.23
CA LEU A 7 -13.29 17.43 4.88
C LEU A 7 -13.15 17.29 3.35
N GLU A 8 -14.20 16.84 2.66
CA GLU A 8 -14.22 16.73 1.19
C GLU A 8 -14.02 18.08 0.48
N GLU A 9 -14.58 19.16 1.01
CA GLU A 9 -14.35 20.51 0.50
C GLU A 9 -12.93 21.03 0.79
N ILE A 10 -12.33 20.63 1.92
CA ILE A 10 -10.92 20.93 2.21
C ILE A 10 -10.02 20.17 1.22
N GLU A 11 -10.30 18.90 0.93
CA GLU A 11 -9.54 18.11 -0.05
C GLU A 11 -9.53 18.82 -1.42
N LYS A 12 -10.70 19.23 -1.91
CA LYS A 12 -10.85 19.94 -3.21
C LYS A 12 -10.01 21.21 -3.30
N LYS A 13 -9.88 21.94 -2.19
CA LYS A 13 -9.14 23.22 -2.14
C LYS A 13 -7.65 23.03 -1.91
N THR A 14 -7.28 22.01 -1.14
CA THR A 14 -5.93 21.88 -0.59
C THR A 14 -5.11 20.74 -1.19
N LEU A 15 -5.69 19.82 -1.94
CA LEU A 15 -4.92 18.79 -2.65
C LEU A 15 -4.43 19.29 -4.02
N SER A 16 -3.40 18.62 -4.55
CA SER A 16 -2.90 18.83 -5.91
C SER A 16 -4.00 18.49 -6.94
N PRO A 17 -4.04 19.15 -8.11
CA PRO A 17 -4.96 18.76 -9.19
C PRO A 17 -4.78 17.30 -9.67
N LYS A 18 -3.62 16.69 -9.41
CA LYS A 18 -3.33 15.28 -9.72
C LYS A 18 -3.72 14.32 -8.58
N ALA A 19 -4.18 14.83 -7.44
CA ALA A 19 -4.62 14.00 -6.32
C ALA A 19 -6.03 13.46 -6.56
N PHE A 20 -6.29 12.24 -6.10
CA PHE A 20 -7.65 11.69 -6.14
C PHE A 20 -8.46 12.16 -4.93
N LEU A 21 -9.67 12.67 -5.16
CA LEU A 21 -10.54 13.20 -4.11
C LEU A 21 -11.46 12.11 -3.56
N SER A 22 -11.68 12.07 -2.25
CA SER A 22 -12.57 11.08 -1.64
C SER A 22 -14.02 11.23 -2.11
N SER A 23 -14.46 12.46 -2.39
CA SER A 23 -15.77 12.75 -2.99
C SER A 23 -15.96 12.25 -4.42
N GLN A 24 -14.89 11.85 -5.11
CA GLN A 24 -14.90 11.34 -6.50
C GLN A 24 -14.74 9.81 -6.59
N THR A 25 -14.78 9.11 -5.45
CA THR A 25 -14.70 7.65 -5.42
C THR A 25 -15.75 7.00 -6.33
N LYS A 26 -15.37 5.91 -7.01
CA LYS A 26 -16.30 4.99 -7.68
C LYS A 26 -17.16 4.21 -6.67
N GLY A 27 -16.89 4.35 -5.38
CA GLY A 27 -17.67 3.78 -4.30
C GLY A 27 -17.26 2.35 -3.97
N ARG A 28 -18.21 1.66 -3.33
CA ARG A 28 -18.07 0.31 -2.79
C ARG A 28 -18.98 -0.64 -3.54
N GLU A 29 -18.66 -1.92 -3.51
CA GLU A 29 -19.48 -2.95 -4.16
C GLU A 29 -20.85 -3.09 -3.50
N CYS A 30 -20.88 -3.14 -2.17
CA CYS A 30 -22.13 -3.04 -1.41
C CYS A 30 -22.34 -1.59 -0.98
N SER A 31 -23.34 -0.92 -1.57
CA SER A 31 -23.69 0.46 -1.22
C SER A 31 -24.04 0.58 0.26
N VAL A 32 -23.48 1.60 0.91
CA VAL A 32 -23.74 1.93 2.32
C VAL A 32 -23.91 3.43 2.45
N ALA A 33 -24.70 3.86 3.42
CA ALA A 33 -24.84 5.28 3.73
C ALA A 33 -23.46 5.92 4.01
N LEU A 34 -23.31 7.15 3.53
CA LEU A 34 -22.13 7.97 3.77
C LEU A 34 -22.05 8.31 5.26
N HIS A 35 -20.83 8.31 5.81
CA HIS A 35 -20.65 8.63 7.22
C HIS A 35 -20.75 10.14 7.43
N PRO A 36 -21.41 10.64 8.50
CA PRO A 36 -21.51 12.08 8.74
C PRO A 36 -20.17 12.76 9.15
N LEU A 37 -19.12 11.97 9.40
CA LEU A 37 -17.87 12.43 10.04
C LEU A 37 -16.62 12.10 9.22
N ARG A 38 -16.55 10.88 8.68
CA ARG A 38 -15.37 10.34 8.01
C ARG A 38 -15.55 10.31 6.50
N THR A 39 -14.50 10.63 5.76
CA THR A 39 -14.44 10.41 4.30
C THR A 39 -14.40 8.90 4.00
N GLU A 40 -14.68 8.52 2.76
CA GLU A 40 -14.70 7.10 2.38
C GLU A 40 -13.33 6.41 2.57
N PHE A 41 -12.23 7.12 2.34
CA PHE A 41 -10.88 6.57 2.54
C PHE A 41 -10.49 6.46 4.02
N GLN A 42 -10.96 7.38 4.88
CA GLN A 42 -10.82 7.24 6.33
C GLN A 42 -11.55 6.00 6.84
N ARG A 43 -12.77 5.74 6.32
CA ARG A 43 -13.52 4.53 6.66
C ARG A 43 -12.77 3.27 6.23
N ASP A 44 -12.13 3.28 5.07
CA ASP A 44 -11.36 2.14 4.57
C ASP A 44 -10.14 1.84 5.42
N ARG A 45 -9.36 2.88 5.74
CA ARG A 45 -8.24 2.77 6.67
C ARG A 45 -8.67 2.10 7.98
N ASP A 46 -9.74 2.59 8.59
CA ASP A 46 -10.21 2.09 9.87
C ASP A 46 -10.67 0.62 9.76
N ARG A 47 -11.37 0.25 8.67
CA ARG A 47 -11.76 -1.15 8.42
C ARG A 47 -10.56 -2.08 8.29
N ILE A 48 -9.50 -1.64 7.61
CA ILE A 48 -8.25 -2.41 7.47
C ILE A 48 -7.58 -2.60 8.82
N ILE A 49 -7.36 -1.52 9.58
CA ILE A 49 -6.69 -1.56 10.89
C ILE A 49 -7.41 -2.51 11.86
N HIS A 50 -8.75 -2.48 11.86
CA HIS A 50 -9.55 -3.30 12.77
C HIS A 50 -9.77 -4.75 12.30
N SER A 51 -9.33 -5.11 11.09
CA SER A 51 -9.48 -6.46 10.52
C SER A 51 -8.67 -7.53 11.26
N LYS A 52 -9.12 -8.79 11.20
CA LYS A 52 -8.38 -9.90 11.81
C LYS A 52 -7.05 -10.13 11.07
N SER A 53 -7.04 -10.02 9.75
CA SER A 53 -5.83 -10.18 8.93
C SER A 53 -4.76 -9.16 9.23
N PHE A 54 -5.11 -7.89 9.47
CA PHE A 54 -4.13 -6.87 9.86
C PHE A 54 -3.49 -7.21 11.22
N ARG A 55 -4.28 -7.64 12.22
CA ARG A 55 -3.75 -8.08 13.52
C ARG A 55 -2.80 -9.27 13.39
N ARG A 56 -3.06 -10.20 12.47
CA ARG A 56 -2.19 -11.36 12.21
C ARG A 56 -0.82 -10.98 11.67
N LEU A 57 -0.65 -9.79 11.07
CA LEU A 57 0.66 -9.31 10.61
C LEU A 57 1.68 -9.21 11.75
N LYS A 58 1.22 -9.02 13.00
CA LYS A 58 2.08 -9.03 14.20
C LYS A 58 2.88 -10.33 14.33
N HIS A 59 2.31 -11.45 13.89
CA HIS A 59 2.89 -12.79 14.05
C HIS A 59 3.50 -13.31 12.74
N LYS A 60 3.55 -12.50 11.68
CA LYS A 60 4.24 -12.84 10.43
C LYS A 60 5.60 -12.17 10.41
N THR A 61 6.66 -12.95 10.27
CA THR A 61 8.01 -12.40 10.18
C THR A 61 8.26 -11.77 8.81
N GLN A 62 9.10 -10.73 8.78
CA GLN A 62 9.68 -10.21 7.56
C GLN A 62 11.12 -10.76 7.47
N VAL A 63 11.37 -11.62 6.48
CA VAL A 63 12.70 -12.15 6.09
C VAL A 63 13.36 -13.16 7.04
N PHE A 64 13.28 -13.05 8.38
CA PHE A 64 13.94 -14.00 9.29
C PHE A 64 12.93 -14.87 10.07
N LEU A 65 13.17 -16.19 10.14
CA LEU A 65 12.52 -17.09 11.10
C LEU A 65 12.94 -16.65 12.49
N ALA A 66 12.01 -16.13 13.30
CA ALA A 66 12.24 -15.51 14.61
C ALA A 66 13.43 -16.11 15.39
N PRO A 67 14.63 -15.51 15.34
CA PRO A 67 15.77 -15.98 16.10
C PRO A 67 15.93 -15.08 17.32
N PHE A 68 15.45 -15.53 18.50
CA PHE A 68 15.86 -15.08 19.84
C PHE A 68 16.33 -13.61 20.05
N GLY A 69 15.69 -12.61 19.45
CA GLY A 69 16.06 -11.20 19.59
C GLY A 69 14.88 -10.26 19.34
N ASP A 70 14.84 -9.15 20.07
CA ASP A 70 13.63 -8.32 20.19
C ASP A 70 13.46 -7.27 19.06
N HIS A 71 14.41 -7.21 18.11
CA HIS A 71 14.50 -6.17 17.09
C HIS A 71 14.24 -6.65 15.65
N TYR A 72 13.75 -7.88 15.45
CA TYR A 72 13.39 -8.33 14.11
C TYR A 72 12.07 -7.73 13.67
N ARG A 73 12.04 -7.25 12.41
CA ARG A 73 10.84 -6.70 11.81
C ARG A 73 9.80 -7.79 11.60
N THR A 74 8.58 -7.52 12.07
CA THR A 74 7.37 -8.23 11.67
C THR A 74 6.79 -7.55 10.43
N ARG A 75 5.85 -8.22 9.75
CA ARG A 75 5.08 -7.55 8.69
C ARG A 75 4.29 -6.38 9.23
N LEU A 76 3.80 -6.44 10.47
CA LEU A 76 3.10 -5.30 11.05
C LEU A 76 4.02 -4.08 11.15
N THR A 77 5.23 -4.24 11.70
CA THR A 77 6.18 -3.13 11.80
C THR A 77 6.59 -2.60 10.43
N HIS A 78 6.77 -3.49 9.45
CA HIS A 78 7.01 -3.09 8.06
C HIS A 78 5.87 -2.24 7.50
N THR A 79 4.64 -2.73 7.62
CA THR A 79 3.45 -2.06 7.10
C THR A 79 3.28 -0.68 7.74
N LEU A 80 3.61 -0.52 9.03
CA LEU A 80 3.61 0.77 9.72
C LEU A 80 4.71 1.72 9.19
N GLU A 81 5.94 1.23 8.99
CA GLU A 81 7.03 2.01 8.39
C GLU A 81 6.69 2.46 6.95
N VAL A 82 6.15 1.55 6.13
CA VAL A 82 5.70 1.85 4.76
C VAL A 82 4.60 2.89 4.78
N SER A 83 3.59 2.76 5.64
CA SER A 83 2.52 3.74 5.78
C SER A 83 3.07 5.13 6.14
N GLN A 84 3.98 5.22 7.11
CA GLN A 84 4.58 6.49 7.52
C GLN A 84 5.36 7.16 6.37
N ILE A 85 6.17 6.39 5.64
CA ILE A 85 6.94 6.89 4.49
C ILE A 85 5.99 7.33 3.36
N ALA A 86 5.00 6.50 3.02
CA ALA A 86 4.04 6.78 1.96
C ALA A 86 3.23 8.05 2.25
N ARG A 87 2.78 8.24 3.49
CA ARG A 87 2.09 9.47 3.92
C ARG A 87 3.00 10.70 3.84
N THR A 88 4.27 10.57 4.22
CA THR A 88 5.24 11.68 4.11
C THR A 88 5.38 12.13 2.66
N ILE A 89 5.48 11.18 1.72
CA ILE A 89 5.52 11.46 0.28
C ILE A 89 4.21 12.08 -0.20
N ALA A 90 3.07 11.48 0.16
CA ALA A 90 1.75 11.98 -0.23
C ALA A 90 1.53 13.42 0.24
N LYS A 91 1.86 13.72 1.50
CA LYS A 91 1.75 15.05 2.08
C LYS A 91 2.63 16.07 1.36
N ALA A 92 3.89 15.74 1.10
CA ALA A 92 4.82 16.62 0.39
C ALA A 92 4.32 16.96 -1.04
N LEU A 93 3.66 16.00 -1.70
CA LEU A 93 3.09 16.15 -3.04
C LEU A 93 1.63 16.65 -3.04
N ARG A 94 1.04 16.95 -1.87
CA ARG A 94 -0.38 17.29 -1.69
C ARG A 94 -1.32 16.25 -2.33
N LEU A 95 -0.99 14.96 -2.21
CA LEU A 95 -1.84 13.84 -2.57
C LEU A 95 -2.76 13.45 -1.40
N ASN A 96 -3.74 12.59 -1.64
CA ASN A 96 -4.66 12.15 -0.60
C ASN A 96 -3.95 11.19 0.38
N GLU A 97 -3.65 11.68 1.58
CA GLU A 97 -2.98 10.91 2.63
C GLU A 97 -3.80 9.71 3.11
N ASP A 98 -5.13 9.87 3.28
CA ASP A 98 -6.00 8.80 3.79
C ASP A 98 -6.11 7.64 2.79
N LEU A 99 -6.19 7.94 1.48
CA LEU A 99 -6.14 6.91 0.42
C LEU A 99 -4.79 6.17 0.44
N THR A 100 -3.70 6.93 0.51
CA THR A 100 -2.34 6.39 0.52
C THR A 100 -2.10 5.48 1.74
N GLU A 101 -2.52 5.93 2.91
CA GLU A 101 -2.45 5.18 4.16
C GLU A 101 -3.29 3.90 4.10
N ALA A 102 -4.53 3.97 3.61
CA ALA A 102 -5.37 2.79 3.47
C ALA A 102 -4.74 1.73 2.56
N ILE A 103 -4.19 2.13 1.41
CA ILE A 103 -3.47 1.22 0.49
C ILE A 103 -2.25 0.62 1.19
N ALA A 104 -1.42 1.47 1.81
CA ALA A 104 -0.21 1.03 2.50
C ALA A 104 -0.51 0.04 3.64
N LEU A 105 -1.60 0.22 4.38
CA LEU A 105 -1.98 -0.72 5.44
C LEU A 105 -2.57 -2.03 4.89
N GLY A 106 -3.19 -1.99 3.71
CA GLY A 106 -3.83 -3.14 3.08
C GLY A 106 -2.91 -3.99 2.21
N HIS A 107 -1.77 -3.46 1.77
CA HIS A 107 -0.94 -4.09 0.72
C HIS A 107 -0.45 -5.51 1.09
N ASP A 108 -0.15 -5.72 2.36
CA ASP A 108 0.57 -6.90 2.84
C ASP A 108 -0.35 -7.93 3.57
N LEU A 109 -1.67 -7.72 3.55
CA LEU A 109 -2.64 -8.56 4.26
C LEU A 109 -2.59 -10.04 3.83
N GLY A 110 -2.40 -10.27 2.53
CA GLY A 110 -2.41 -11.57 1.89
C GLY A 110 -1.11 -12.35 2.02
N HIS A 111 -0.08 -11.78 2.65
CA HIS A 111 1.22 -12.42 2.65
C HIS A 111 1.20 -13.76 3.38
N THR A 112 1.85 -14.76 2.78
CA THR A 112 2.06 -16.09 3.34
C THR A 112 2.90 -16.07 4.62
N PRO A 113 2.76 -17.10 5.48
CA PRO A 113 3.82 -17.46 6.42
C PRO A 113 5.16 -17.64 5.70
N PHE A 114 6.28 -17.38 6.38
CA PHE A 114 7.64 -17.52 5.84
C PHE A 114 7.98 -16.63 4.64
N GLY A 115 7.19 -15.58 4.39
CA GLY A 115 7.54 -14.59 3.36
C GLY A 115 7.62 -15.20 1.96
N HIS A 116 8.62 -14.78 1.17
CA HIS A 116 8.76 -15.20 -0.22
C HIS A 116 8.90 -16.71 -0.37
N ALA A 117 9.52 -17.41 0.58
CA ALA A 117 9.62 -18.87 0.52
C ALA A 117 8.24 -19.54 0.56
N GLY A 118 7.32 -19.00 1.38
CA GLY A 118 5.93 -19.47 1.41
C GLY A 118 5.16 -19.12 0.14
N GLU A 119 5.39 -17.93 -0.41
CA GLU A 119 4.79 -17.49 -1.68
C GLU A 119 5.24 -18.39 -2.86
N GLU A 120 6.54 -18.60 -3.01
CA GLU A 120 7.13 -19.48 -4.05
C GLU A 120 6.66 -20.92 -3.93
N THR A 121 6.53 -21.42 -2.69
CA THR A 121 6.05 -22.79 -2.45
C THR A 121 4.59 -22.92 -2.86
N LEU A 122 3.71 -22.00 -2.44
CA LEU A 122 2.30 -22.03 -2.84
C LEU A 122 2.13 -21.84 -4.35
N ALA A 123 2.95 -21.00 -4.98
CA ALA A 123 2.90 -20.77 -6.42
C ALA A 123 3.22 -22.04 -7.23
N LYS A 124 4.04 -22.96 -6.69
CA LYS A 124 4.33 -24.26 -7.31
C LYS A 124 3.25 -25.30 -7.03
N LEU A 125 2.58 -25.23 -5.88
CA LEU A 125 1.59 -26.21 -5.44
C LEU A 125 0.18 -25.93 -5.97
N LEU A 126 -0.16 -24.68 -6.22
CA LEU A 126 -1.47 -24.29 -6.73
C LEU A 126 -1.47 -24.20 -8.26
N PRO A 127 -2.50 -24.74 -8.95
CA PRO A 127 -2.55 -24.78 -10.41
C PRO A 127 -2.55 -23.38 -11.04
N ASP A 128 -3.21 -22.41 -10.39
CA ASP A 128 -3.31 -21.02 -10.85
C ASP A 128 -2.15 -20.15 -10.34
N GLY A 129 -1.17 -20.74 -9.64
CA GLY A 129 -0.12 -20.03 -8.93
C GLY A 129 -0.61 -19.32 -7.66
N PHE A 130 0.26 -18.48 -7.10
CA PHE A 130 -0.02 -17.69 -5.91
C PHE A 130 0.78 -16.39 -5.93
N SER A 131 0.15 -15.27 -5.61
CA SER A 131 0.82 -14.01 -5.34
C SER A 131 0.23 -13.36 -4.09
N HIS A 132 1.07 -12.69 -3.30
CA HIS A 132 0.60 -12.05 -2.07
C HIS A 132 -0.38 -10.90 -2.33
N TYR A 133 -0.23 -10.14 -3.43
CA TYR A 133 -1.10 -9.01 -3.75
C TYR A 133 -2.50 -9.46 -4.19
N ASP A 134 -2.60 -10.56 -4.98
CA ASP A 134 -3.88 -11.18 -5.31
C ASP A 134 -4.57 -11.69 -4.05
N GLN A 135 -3.80 -12.32 -3.17
CA GLN A 135 -4.32 -12.80 -1.90
C GLN A 135 -4.69 -11.64 -0.96
N SER A 136 -4.01 -10.49 -0.99
CA SER A 136 -4.38 -9.29 -0.22
C SER A 136 -5.73 -8.76 -0.68
N LEU A 137 -5.96 -8.70 -1.99
CA LEU A 137 -7.26 -8.33 -2.56
C LEU A 137 -8.34 -9.34 -2.15
N ARG A 138 -8.07 -10.65 -2.28
CA ARG A 138 -8.99 -11.70 -1.84
C ARG A 138 -9.32 -11.61 -0.35
N VAL A 139 -8.37 -11.23 0.50
CA VAL A 139 -8.61 -11.05 1.94
C VAL A 139 -9.67 -9.97 2.18
N VAL A 140 -9.50 -8.81 1.54
CA VAL A 140 -10.39 -7.65 1.75
C VAL A 140 -11.72 -7.78 1.01
N GLU A 141 -11.83 -8.63 0.00
CA GLU A 141 -13.08 -8.85 -0.74
C GLU A 141 -13.88 -10.06 -0.25
N LYS A 142 -13.22 -11.15 0.17
CA LYS A 142 -13.88 -12.45 0.30
C LYS A 142 -13.59 -13.21 1.60
N ILE A 143 -12.63 -12.80 2.43
CA ILE A 143 -12.23 -13.59 3.62
C ILE A 143 -12.63 -12.90 4.91
N GLU A 144 -12.34 -11.61 5.04
CA GLU A 144 -12.70 -10.86 6.24
C GLU A 144 -14.22 -10.82 6.44
N TRP A 145 -14.63 -10.53 7.68
CA TRP A 145 -16.04 -10.43 8.07
C TRP A 145 -16.89 -11.65 7.68
N GLU A 146 -16.40 -12.85 8.02
CA GLU A 146 -17.10 -14.13 7.80
C GLU A 146 -17.43 -14.38 6.32
N GLY A 147 -16.49 -14.06 5.43
CA GLY A 147 -16.62 -14.29 4.00
C GLY A 147 -17.27 -13.15 3.21
N LYS A 148 -17.63 -12.04 3.87
CA LYS A 148 -18.29 -10.87 3.25
C LYS A 148 -17.30 -9.80 2.76
N GLY A 149 -16.03 -9.90 3.17
CA GLY A 149 -15.02 -8.88 2.92
C GLY A 149 -15.19 -7.63 3.78
N LEU A 150 -14.26 -6.70 3.62
CA LEU A 150 -14.25 -5.38 4.25
C LEU A 150 -15.07 -4.35 3.45
N ASN A 151 -15.55 -4.69 2.25
CA ASN A 151 -16.33 -3.80 1.38
C ASN A 151 -15.66 -2.43 1.17
N LEU A 152 -14.36 -2.42 0.87
CA LEU A 152 -13.55 -1.21 0.68
C LEU A 152 -13.95 -0.47 -0.60
N THR A 153 -13.56 0.80 -0.72
CA THR A 153 -13.70 1.56 -1.96
C THR A 153 -12.89 0.93 -3.09
N TYR A 154 -13.33 1.16 -4.34
CA TYR A 154 -12.61 0.71 -5.52
C TYR A 154 -11.14 1.15 -5.52
N GLU A 155 -10.86 2.41 -5.16
CA GLU A 155 -9.51 2.99 -5.25
C GLU A 155 -8.54 2.32 -4.29
N VAL A 156 -8.99 1.99 -3.07
CA VAL A 156 -8.16 1.27 -2.10
C VAL A 156 -7.88 -0.15 -2.58
N ARG A 157 -8.88 -0.85 -3.14
CA ARG A 157 -8.70 -2.19 -3.72
C ARG A 157 -7.74 -2.19 -4.90
N ASP A 158 -7.90 -1.24 -5.82
CA ASP A 158 -7.05 -1.06 -6.99
C ASP A 158 -5.60 -0.75 -6.57
N GLY A 159 -5.42 0.10 -5.56
CA GLY A 159 -4.11 0.39 -4.98
C GLY A 159 -3.46 -0.81 -4.30
N ILE A 160 -4.23 -1.59 -3.51
CA ILE A 160 -3.74 -2.84 -2.90
C ILE A 160 -3.33 -3.84 -3.98
N PHE A 161 -4.04 -3.94 -5.09
CA PHE A 161 -3.67 -4.84 -6.18
C PHE A 161 -2.41 -4.37 -6.93
N LYS A 162 -2.30 -3.07 -7.22
CA LYS A 162 -1.22 -2.49 -8.06
C LYS A 162 0.03 -2.04 -7.30
N HIS A 163 0.10 -2.21 -5.98
CA HIS A 163 1.22 -1.70 -5.19
C HIS A 163 2.56 -2.39 -5.50
N SER A 164 2.53 -3.60 -6.05
CA SER A 164 3.74 -4.37 -6.32
C SER A 164 4.47 -3.80 -7.53
N LYS A 165 5.79 -4.04 -7.59
CA LYS A 165 6.65 -3.48 -8.65
C LYS A 165 6.04 -3.77 -10.02
N GLY A 166 5.71 -2.72 -10.76
CA GLY A 166 5.65 -2.82 -12.21
C GLY A 166 6.99 -3.39 -12.68
N ARG A 167 6.98 -4.48 -13.46
CA ARG A 167 8.19 -5.02 -14.11
C ARG A 167 8.68 -4.10 -15.24
N GLY A 168 8.41 -2.80 -15.14
CA GLY A 168 8.72 -1.77 -16.12
C GLY A 168 9.61 -0.70 -15.50
N LYS A 169 10.20 0.16 -16.35
CA LYS A 169 10.96 1.32 -15.89
C LYS A 169 10.03 2.22 -15.06
N ILE A 170 10.52 2.66 -13.89
CA ILE A 170 9.80 3.60 -13.00
C ILE A 170 9.59 4.97 -13.66
N LEU A 171 10.45 5.29 -14.63
CA LEU A 171 10.40 6.51 -15.43
C LEU A 171 10.44 6.12 -16.90
N ASP A 172 9.52 6.69 -17.66
CA ASP A 172 9.53 6.82 -19.10
C ASP A 172 10.83 7.55 -19.50
N ASP A 173 11.46 7.18 -20.62
CA ASP A 173 12.75 7.79 -21.01
C ASP A 173 12.62 9.33 -21.22
N GLU A 174 11.41 9.86 -21.46
CA GLU A 174 11.11 11.30 -21.48
C GLU A 174 11.19 11.98 -20.10
N ALA A 175 10.81 11.29 -19.01
CA ALA A 175 10.83 11.84 -17.66
C ALA A 175 12.26 11.96 -17.08
N LEU A 176 13.18 11.11 -17.56
CA LEU A 176 14.61 11.16 -17.22
C LEU A 176 15.31 12.42 -17.77
N GLY A 177 14.90 12.89 -18.95
CA GLY A 177 15.47 14.10 -19.57
C GLY A 177 15.20 15.39 -18.77
N PHE A 178 14.12 15.43 -17.97
CA PHE A 178 13.74 16.61 -17.20
C PHE A 178 14.43 16.66 -15.81
N LEU A 179 14.76 15.50 -15.23
CA LEU A 179 15.40 15.40 -13.91
C LEU A 179 16.92 15.52 -13.97
N ILE A 180 17.53 15.16 -15.10
CA ILE A 180 18.98 15.25 -15.31
C ILE A 180 19.29 16.55 -16.08
N GLY A 181 19.02 17.69 -15.45
CA GLY A 181 19.73 18.93 -15.79
C GLY A 181 21.24 18.76 -15.54
N PRO A 182 22.11 19.60 -16.11
CA PRO A 182 23.56 19.38 -16.11
C PRO A 182 24.08 19.22 -14.68
N LEU A 183 24.45 17.99 -14.35
CA LEU A 183 24.97 17.58 -13.06
C LEU A 183 26.24 18.37 -12.73
N LEU A 184 26.13 19.33 -11.81
CA LEU A 184 27.27 19.83 -11.05
C LEU A 184 27.85 18.66 -10.22
N PRO A 185 29.16 18.40 -10.27
CA PRO A 185 29.74 17.21 -9.64
C PRO A 185 29.79 17.39 -8.12
N CYS A 186 28.89 16.72 -7.41
CA CYS A 186 29.01 16.55 -5.96
C CYS A 186 29.88 15.30 -5.68
N ALA A 187 31.05 15.51 -5.09
CA ALA A 187 32.17 14.57 -5.00
C ALA A 187 32.00 13.37 -4.04
N CYS A 188 30.78 13.01 -3.63
CA CYS A 188 30.57 12.03 -2.55
C CYS A 188 30.09 10.64 -2.98
N TYR A 189 29.87 10.36 -4.27
CA TYR A 189 29.43 9.03 -4.72
C TYR A 189 30.50 8.32 -5.55
N ARG A 190 31.59 7.89 -4.90
CA ARG A 190 32.49 6.89 -5.48
C ARG A 190 31.78 5.53 -5.45
N ARG A 191 31.15 5.15 -6.58
CA ARG A 191 30.76 3.75 -6.85
C ARG A 191 32.02 2.89 -6.76
N LYS A 192 32.03 1.90 -5.87
CA LYS A 192 32.92 0.75 -6.02
C LYS A 192 32.50 0.00 -7.27
N GLU A 193 33.36 0.00 -8.27
CA GLU A 193 33.21 -0.84 -9.45
C GLU A 193 33.27 -2.31 -9.03
N ILE A 194 32.19 -3.03 -9.30
CA ILE A 194 32.17 -4.48 -9.29
C ILE A 194 32.72 -4.89 -10.66
N VAL A 195 33.95 -5.38 -10.68
CA VAL A 195 34.58 -5.97 -11.87
C VAL A 195 34.00 -7.38 -12.06
N PRO A 196 33.48 -7.75 -13.26
CA PRO A 196 33.05 -9.10 -13.52
C PRO A 196 34.23 -9.99 -13.95
N GLY A 197 34.39 -11.12 -13.25
CA GLY A 197 34.86 -12.43 -13.74
C GLY A 197 36.17 -12.54 -14.54
N LYS A 198 37.15 -13.22 -13.93
CA LYS A 198 37.81 -14.41 -14.50
C LYS A 198 37.87 -15.49 -13.44
#